data_AF-A0A534TUZ6-F1
#
_entry.id   AF-A0A534TUZ6-F1
#
_cell.length_a   1.000
_cell.length_b   1.000
_cell.length_c   1.000
_cell.angle_alpha   90.00
_cell.angle_beta   90.00
_cell.angle_gamma   90.00
#
_symmetry.space_group_name_H-M   'P 1'
#
loop_
_entity.id
_entity.type
_entity.pdbx_description
1 polymer ?
#
loop_
_entity_poly.entity_id
_entity_poly.type
_entity_poly.pdbx_seq_one_letter_code
_entity_poly.pdbx_strand_id
1 'polypeptide(L)'
;MNRIRRFLFLCALAATIGLPNVGQSQVGQSQLANPDMASEKELLALPHMTAALAKSIMEQRPFLNMADLHALLSKTLSKEQLAELYGKMFVQINLNTAAPSEILLIPGVGNRMLREFQEYRPYKTIAQFRKEIGKYVDQKEVARLEQYVFVPVNLNSASDADILSIPGTGKRMLREFKEYRPYTNIAQFRKEIGKYVDKKEVARLERYVTLN
;
A
#
# COMPACT_ATOMS: atom_id res chain seq x y z
N MET A 1 5.81 23.94 -69.65
CA MET A 1 7.04 23.12 -69.57
C MET A 1 7.75 23.48 -68.27
N ASN A 2 8.13 22.49 -67.45
CA ASN A 2 8.96 22.55 -66.22
C ASN A 2 8.31 23.17 -64.96
N ARG A 3 7.69 22.40 -64.04
CA ARG A 3 8.23 21.54 -62.94
C ARG A 3 9.22 22.25 -61.99
N ILE A 4 8.74 22.80 -60.87
CA ILE A 4 9.57 23.02 -59.65
C ILE A 4 8.77 22.74 -58.36
N ARG A 5 9.00 21.53 -57.85
CA ARG A 5 9.15 21.06 -56.44
C ARG A 5 8.25 21.65 -55.33
N ARG A 6 7.27 20.85 -54.91
CA ARG A 6 6.63 20.92 -53.57
C ARG A 6 7.60 20.41 -52.51
N PHE A 7 7.97 21.25 -51.54
CA PHE A 7 8.58 20.81 -50.28
C PHE A 7 7.47 20.31 -49.36
N LEU A 8 7.40 18.99 -49.15
CA LEU A 8 6.64 18.39 -48.06
C LEU A 8 7.57 18.33 -46.84
N PHE A 9 7.38 19.24 -45.88
CA PHE A 9 7.91 19.08 -44.53
C PHE A 9 7.07 18.03 -43.80
N LEU A 10 7.58 16.79 -43.70
CA LEU A 10 7.08 15.82 -42.73
C LEU A 10 7.64 16.22 -41.34
N CYS A 11 6.85 16.92 -40.54
CA CYS A 11 7.08 16.98 -39.10
C CYS A 11 6.64 15.65 -38.49
N ALA A 12 7.60 14.74 -38.29
CA ALA A 12 7.39 13.56 -37.48
C ALA A 12 7.22 14.01 -36.01
N LEU A 13 5.96 14.05 -35.55
CA LEU A 13 5.63 14.26 -34.15
C LEU A 13 6.00 12.98 -33.39
N ALA A 14 7.22 12.93 -32.86
CA ALA A 14 7.63 11.92 -31.90
C ALA A 14 6.85 12.17 -30.59
N ALA A 15 5.71 11.51 -30.44
CA ALA A 15 5.00 11.42 -29.18
C ALA A 15 5.85 10.56 -28.23
N THR A 16 6.70 11.22 -27.43
CA THR A 16 7.29 10.59 -26.25
C THR A 16 6.15 10.35 -25.26
N ILE A 17 5.63 9.12 -25.25
CA ILE A 17 4.78 8.65 -24.15
C ILE A 17 5.68 8.65 -22.92
N GLY A 18 5.55 9.70 -22.10
CA GLY A 18 6.17 9.73 -20.78
C GLY A 18 5.65 8.55 -19.99
N LEU A 19 6.56 7.63 -19.64
CA LEU A 19 6.25 6.64 -18.61
C LEU A 19 5.81 7.42 -17.36
N PRO A 20 4.66 7.11 -16.74
CA PRO A 20 4.35 7.68 -15.44
C PRO A 20 5.53 7.37 -14.52
N ASN A 21 5.95 8.35 -13.74
CA ASN A 21 7.08 8.22 -12.82
C ASN A 21 6.68 7.21 -11.73
N VAL A 22 6.82 5.90 -12.01
CA VAL A 22 6.40 4.83 -11.11
C VAL A 22 7.40 4.75 -9.97
N GLY A 23 7.12 5.52 -8.94
CA GLY A 23 7.51 5.21 -7.57
C GLY A 23 8.68 5.99 -7.03
N GLN A 24 8.31 6.92 -6.17
CA GLN A 24 9.10 7.28 -5.01
C GLN A 24 8.34 7.04 -3.69
N SER A 25 7.07 6.61 -3.74
CA SER A 25 6.23 6.46 -2.54
C SER A 25 6.56 5.22 -1.72
N GLN A 26 6.89 5.39 -0.44
CA GLN A 26 7.16 4.29 0.49
C GLN A 26 5.96 3.38 0.82
N VAL A 27 4.73 3.91 0.73
CA VAL A 27 3.50 3.12 0.80
C VAL A 27 2.91 3.01 -0.61
N GLY A 28 2.76 1.79 -1.12
CA GLY A 28 2.31 1.58 -2.50
C GLY A 28 0.88 2.10 -2.71
N GLN A 29 0.65 2.78 -3.84
CA GLN A 29 -0.71 2.98 -4.36
C GLN A 29 -1.29 1.60 -4.74
N SER A 30 -1.96 0.98 -3.78
CA SER A 30 -2.62 -0.30 -3.99
C SER A 30 -3.91 -0.11 -4.77
N GLN A 31 -4.15 -0.99 -5.74
CA GLN A 31 -5.45 -1.08 -6.41
C GLN A 31 -6.43 -1.98 -5.63
N LEU A 32 -5.95 -2.61 -4.55
CA LEU A 32 -6.78 -3.40 -3.66
C LEU A 32 -7.59 -2.46 -2.75
N ALA A 33 -8.83 -2.85 -2.47
CA ALA A 33 -9.62 -2.18 -1.47
C ALA A 33 -8.90 -2.24 -0.12
N ASN A 34 -8.78 -1.09 0.55
CA ASN A 34 -8.30 -1.04 1.92
C ASN A 34 -9.48 -1.30 2.87
N PRO A 35 -9.47 -2.40 3.64
CA PRO A 35 -10.59 -2.80 4.50
C PRO A 35 -10.86 -1.81 5.64
N ASP A 36 -9.92 -0.91 5.98
CA ASP A 36 -10.12 0.15 6.97
C ASP A 36 -10.79 1.41 6.39
N MET A 37 -10.83 1.53 5.06
CA MET A 37 -11.24 2.75 4.38
C MET A 37 -12.38 2.56 3.38
N ALA A 38 -12.54 1.36 2.82
CA ALA A 38 -13.56 1.06 1.83
C ALA A 38 -14.97 1.38 2.38
N SER A 39 -15.81 1.99 1.56
CA SER A 39 -17.23 2.16 1.85
C SER A 39 -17.96 0.81 1.87
N GLU A 40 -19.15 0.77 2.46
CA GLU A 40 -19.99 -0.43 2.44
C GLU A 40 -20.28 -0.90 1.02
N LYS A 41 -20.56 0.05 0.11
CA LYS A 41 -20.80 -0.22 -1.31
C LYS A 41 -19.58 -0.87 -1.98
N GLU A 42 -18.38 -0.37 -1.71
CA GLU A 42 -17.14 -0.96 -2.25
C GLU A 42 -16.90 -2.35 -1.70
N LEU A 43 -17.14 -2.57 -0.39
CA LEU A 43 -17.04 -3.90 0.21
C LEU A 43 -18.01 -4.88 -0.45
N LEU A 44 -19.28 -4.50 -0.58
CA LEU A 44 -20.33 -5.34 -1.19
C LEU A 44 -20.08 -5.69 -2.66
N ALA A 45 -19.23 -4.92 -3.36
CA ALA A 45 -18.83 -5.22 -4.73
C ALA A 45 -17.71 -6.28 -4.82
N LEU A 46 -17.11 -6.67 -3.69
CA LEU A 46 -16.04 -7.67 -3.64
C LEU A 46 -16.60 -9.09 -3.75
N PRO A 47 -15.83 -10.03 -4.32
CA PRO A 47 -16.25 -11.44 -4.41
C PRO A 47 -16.50 -12.02 -3.02
N HIS A 48 -17.52 -12.85 -2.90
CA HIS A 48 -17.93 -13.54 -1.66
C HIS A 48 -18.37 -12.61 -0.52
N MET A 49 -18.51 -11.31 -0.76
CA MET A 49 -18.98 -10.38 0.27
C MET A 49 -20.50 -10.46 0.46
N THR A 50 -20.93 -10.47 1.72
CA THR A 50 -22.33 -10.32 2.12
C THR A 50 -22.52 -9.06 2.93
N ALA A 51 -23.75 -8.59 3.08
CA ALA A 51 -24.07 -7.45 3.95
C ALA A 51 -23.61 -7.67 5.41
N ALA A 52 -23.76 -8.90 5.92
CA ALA A 52 -23.32 -9.25 7.26
C ALA A 52 -21.78 -9.16 7.42
N LEU A 53 -21.02 -9.62 6.42
CA LEU A 53 -19.56 -9.52 6.43
C LEU A 53 -19.09 -8.08 6.27
N ALA A 54 -19.66 -7.31 5.33
CA ALA A 54 -19.30 -5.90 5.14
C ALA A 54 -19.54 -5.10 6.42
N LYS A 55 -20.69 -5.29 7.07
CA LYS A 55 -21.00 -4.70 8.37
C LYS A 55 -19.99 -5.12 9.45
N SER A 56 -19.66 -6.40 9.54
CA SER A 56 -18.68 -6.92 10.52
C SER A 56 -17.29 -6.31 10.34
N ILE A 57 -16.84 -6.15 9.09
CA ILE A 57 -15.58 -5.47 8.75
C ILE A 57 -15.64 -4.03 9.28
N MET A 58 -16.69 -3.28 8.93
CA MET A 58 -16.82 -1.86 9.30
C MET A 58 -16.86 -1.64 10.82
N GLU A 59 -17.55 -2.51 11.57
CA GLU A 59 -17.64 -2.41 13.04
C GLU A 59 -16.30 -2.69 13.73
N GLN A 60 -15.48 -3.60 13.18
CA GLN A 60 -14.20 -4.01 13.77
C GLN A 60 -13.02 -3.13 13.36
N ARG A 61 -13.23 -2.12 12.52
CA ARG A 61 -12.16 -1.18 12.13
C ARG A 61 -11.54 -0.48 13.34
N PRO A 62 -10.21 -0.21 13.30
CA PRO A 62 -9.28 -0.59 12.24
C PRO A 62 -8.66 -1.97 12.46
N PHE A 63 -8.30 -2.67 11.38
CA PHE A 63 -7.49 -3.87 11.41
C PHE A 63 -6.00 -3.48 11.43
N LEU A 64 -5.32 -3.74 12.55
CA LEU A 64 -3.91 -3.34 12.71
C LEU A 64 -2.92 -4.32 12.09
N ASN A 65 -3.39 -5.45 11.59
CA ASN A 65 -2.61 -6.45 10.89
C ASN A 65 -3.54 -7.29 10.00
N MET A 66 -2.98 -8.05 9.07
CA MET A 66 -3.77 -8.86 8.15
C MET A 66 -4.33 -10.11 8.85
N ALA A 67 -3.65 -10.60 9.89
CA ALA A 67 -4.10 -11.75 10.66
C ALA A 67 -5.47 -11.51 11.33
N ASP A 68 -5.73 -10.31 11.85
CA ASP A 68 -7.02 -9.95 12.48
C ASP A 68 -8.16 -9.96 11.45
N LEU A 69 -7.93 -9.40 10.26
CA LEU A 69 -8.90 -9.47 9.18
C LEU A 69 -9.12 -10.92 8.73
N HIS A 70 -8.05 -11.71 8.64
CA HIS A 70 -8.15 -13.12 8.29
C HIS A 70 -8.95 -13.92 9.32
N ALA A 71 -8.71 -13.68 10.61
CA ALA A 71 -9.42 -14.33 11.70
C ALA A 71 -10.93 -14.00 11.68
N LEU A 72 -11.31 -12.79 11.24
CA LEU A 72 -12.70 -12.44 11.04
C LEU A 72 -13.32 -13.24 9.87
N LEU A 73 -12.69 -13.19 8.70
CA LEU A 73 -13.27 -13.70 7.45
C LEU A 73 -13.25 -15.22 7.33
N SER A 74 -12.25 -15.88 7.91
CA SER A 74 -12.09 -17.34 7.90
C SER A 74 -13.14 -18.09 8.72
N LYS A 75 -13.94 -17.38 9.52
CA LYS A 75 -15.10 -17.97 10.21
C LYS A 75 -16.21 -18.39 9.26
N THR A 76 -16.26 -17.81 8.07
CA THR A 76 -17.37 -17.99 7.13
C THR A 76 -16.93 -18.35 5.72
N LEU A 77 -15.76 -17.88 5.28
CA LEU A 77 -15.27 -18.09 3.92
C LEU A 77 -14.29 -19.27 3.86
N SER A 78 -14.37 -20.05 2.78
CA SER A 78 -13.41 -21.12 2.51
C SER A 78 -12.03 -20.54 2.16
N LYS A 79 -10.99 -21.37 2.19
CA LYS A 79 -9.63 -20.97 1.82
C LYS A 79 -9.55 -20.43 0.38
N GLU A 80 -10.28 -21.05 -0.53
CA GLU A 80 -10.35 -20.66 -1.94
C GLU A 80 -11.03 -19.29 -2.11
N GLN A 81 -12.17 -19.09 -1.42
CA GLN A 81 -12.87 -17.80 -1.41
C GLN A 81 -12.01 -16.67 -0.83
N LEU A 82 -11.27 -16.97 0.25
CA LEU A 82 -10.32 -16.02 0.84
C LEU A 82 -9.19 -15.66 -0.12
N ALA A 83 -8.63 -16.63 -0.85
CA ALA A 83 -7.58 -16.36 -1.83
C ALA A 83 -8.07 -15.44 -2.96
N GLU A 84 -9.29 -15.63 -3.44
CA GLU A 84 -9.92 -14.75 -4.43
C GLU A 84 -10.18 -13.34 -3.87
N LEU A 85 -10.73 -13.26 -2.66
CA LEU A 85 -11.01 -11.99 -1.98
C LEU A 85 -9.73 -11.20 -1.69
N TYR A 86 -8.66 -11.85 -1.25
CA TYR A 86 -7.37 -11.21 -0.98
C TYR A 86 -6.69 -10.70 -2.24
N GLY A 87 -7.05 -11.23 -3.41
CA GLY A 87 -6.67 -10.64 -4.71
C GLY A 87 -7.34 -9.30 -5.01
N LYS A 88 -8.31 -8.86 -4.19
CA LYS A 88 -9.11 -7.63 -4.38
C LYS A 88 -9.14 -6.70 -3.16
N MET A 89 -8.91 -7.21 -1.96
CA MET A 89 -8.92 -6.44 -0.70
C MET A 89 -7.86 -6.98 0.26
N PHE A 90 -7.04 -6.10 0.84
CA PHE A 90 -5.97 -6.53 1.73
C PHE A 90 -5.59 -5.43 2.74
N VAL A 91 -5.28 -5.83 3.97
CA VAL A 91 -4.57 -4.94 4.91
C VAL A 91 -3.10 -5.00 4.56
N GLN A 92 -2.54 -3.91 4.02
CA GLN A 92 -1.11 -3.90 3.69
C GLN A 92 -0.27 -4.23 4.93
N ILE A 93 0.79 -5.01 4.71
CA ILE A 93 1.68 -5.49 5.77
C ILE A 93 3.03 -4.77 5.72
N ASN A 94 3.61 -4.51 6.89
CA ASN A 94 4.92 -3.90 7.01
C ASN A 94 5.99 -4.89 6.58
N LEU A 95 6.75 -4.59 5.51
CA LEU A 95 7.79 -5.46 4.99
C LEU A 95 8.83 -5.86 6.04
N ASN A 96 9.08 -5.01 7.03
CA ASN A 96 10.14 -5.20 8.01
C ASN A 96 9.69 -6.01 9.23
N THR A 97 8.39 -6.05 9.53
CA THR A 97 7.88 -6.64 10.78
C THR A 97 6.77 -7.67 10.59
N ALA A 98 6.19 -7.81 9.40
CA ALA A 98 5.09 -8.75 9.17
C ALA A 98 5.50 -10.19 9.54
N ALA A 99 4.58 -10.92 10.15
CA ALA A 99 4.80 -12.31 10.50
C ALA A 99 4.84 -13.20 9.24
N PRO A 100 5.54 -14.36 9.26
CA PRO A 100 5.56 -15.28 8.14
C PRO A 100 4.16 -15.74 7.71
N SER A 101 3.26 -15.97 8.67
CA SER A 101 1.88 -16.35 8.41
C SER A 101 1.11 -15.29 7.63
N GLU A 102 1.35 -14.00 7.88
CA GLU A 102 0.70 -12.91 7.16
C GLU A 102 1.23 -12.76 5.73
N ILE A 103 2.53 -12.95 5.52
CA ILE A 103 3.12 -12.95 4.18
C ILE A 103 2.52 -14.08 3.33
N LEU A 104 2.28 -15.25 3.93
CA LEU A 104 1.64 -16.39 3.27
C LEU A 104 0.15 -16.19 2.98
N LEU A 105 -0.49 -15.12 3.50
CA LEU A 105 -1.85 -14.74 3.11
C LEU A 105 -1.89 -14.00 1.77
N ILE A 106 -0.74 -13.52 1.26
CA ILE A 106 -0.68 -12.91 -0.07
C ILE A 106 -0.94 -13.99 -1.11
N PRO A 107 -1.96 -13.85 -1.98
CA PRO A 107 -2.26 -14.86 -3.00
C PRO A 107 -1.03 -15.15 -3.88
N GLY A 108 -0.74 -16.43 -4.09
CA GLY A 108 0.41 -16.88 -4.89
C GLY A 108 1.77 -16.85 -4.17
N VAL A 109 1.85 -16.34 -2.93
CA VAL A 109 3.08 -16.37 -2.14
C VAL A 109 3.20 -17.69 -1.39
N GLY A 110 4.22 -18.47 -1.73
CA GLY A 110 4.60 -19.69 -1.00
C GLY A 110 5.91 -19.54 -0.23
N ASN A 111 6.34 -20.61 0.43
CA ASN A 111 7.55 -20.64 1.28
C ASN A 111 8.84 -20.15 0.59
N ARG A 112 8.95 -20.32 -0.73
CA ARG A 112 10.09 -19.78 -1.49
C ARG A 112 10.12 -18.26 -1.44
N MET A 113 9.04 -17.60 -1.85
CA MET A 113 8.94 -16.14 -1.88
C MET A 113 8.95 -15.53 -0.48
N LEU A 114 8.34 -16.21 0.51
CA LEU A 114 8.44 -15.84 1.92
C LEU A 114 9.91 -15.67 2.37
N ARG A 115 10.79 -16.61 2.02
CA ARG A 115 12.21 -16.49 2.36
C ARG A 115 12.85 -15.26 1.72
N GLU A 116 12.56 -15.00 0.45
CA GLU A 116 13.10 -13.81 -0.23
C GLU A 116 12.62 -12.51 0.45
N PHE A 117 11.36 -12.45 0.89
CA PHE A 117 10.86 -11.30 1.64
C PHE A 117 11.65 -11.09 2.94
N GLN A 118 11.98 -12.17 3.66
CA GLN A 118 12.69 -12.09 4.93
C GLN A 118 14.18 -11.79 4.79
N GLU A 119 14.82 -12.33 3.76
CA GLU A 119 16.27 -12.23 3.51
C GLU A 119 16.73 -10.77 3.42
N TYR A 120 15.97 -9.91 2.74
CA TYR A 120 16.35 -8.52 2.52
C TYR A 120 15.85 -7.55 3.58
N ARG A 121 15.29 -8.04 4.70
CA ARG A 121 14.93 -7.16 5.82
C ARG A 121 16.21 -6.60 6.49
N PRO A 122 16.21 -5.32 6.92
CA PRO A 122 15.16 -4.34 6.73
C PRO A 122 15.22 -3.68 5.34
N TYR A 123 14.06 -3.54 4.70
CA TYR A 123 13.86 -2.66 3.55
C TYR A 123 13.81 -1.21 4.02
N LYS A 124 14.59 -0.36 3.35
CA LYS A 124 14.61 1.09 3.58
C LYS A 124 13.66 1.85 2.67
N THR A 125 13.41 1.32 1.47
CA THR A 125 12.55 1.93 0.46
C THR A 125 11.81 0.87 -0.35
N ILE A 126 10.68 1.24 -0.95
CA ILE A 126 9.98 0.35 -1.88
C ILE A 126 10.81 0.08 -3.14
N ALA A 127 11.69 1.02 -3.53
CA ALA A 127 12.62 0.82 -4.63
C ALA A 127 13.60 -0.33 -4.36
N GLN A 128 14.05 -0.48 -3.11
CA GLN A 128 14.84 -1.65 -2.70
C GLN A 128 14.02 -2.93 -2.84
N PHE A 129 12.75 -2.95 -2.39
CA PHE A 129 11.87 -4.11 -2.59
C PHE A 129 11.77 -4.51 -4.06
N ARG A 130 11.49 -3.56 -4.96
CA ARG A 130 11.40 -3.84 -6.40
C ARG A 130 12.70 -4.41 -6.98
N LYS A 131 13.85 -3.85 -6.58
CA LYS A 131 15.16 -4.30 -7.03
C LYS A 131 15.46 -5.72 -6.57
N GLU A 132 15.26 -6.01 -5.29
CA GLU A 132 15.64 -7.30 -4.70
C GLU A 132 14.67 -8.41 -5.11
N ILE A 133 13.36 -8.16 -5.08
CA ILE A 133 12.35 -9.14 -5.50
C ILE A 133 12.33 -9.35 -7.02
N GLY A 134 12.62 -8.31 -7.80
CA GLY A 134 12.73 -8.39 -9.25
C GLY A 134 13.84 -9.31 -9.77
N LYS A 135 14.73 -9.81 -8.91
CA LYS A 135 15.69 -10.87 -9.26
C LYS A 135 15.04 -12.25 -9.43
N TYR A 136 13.86 -12.46 -8.83
CA TYR A 136 13.22 -13.78 -8.72
C TYR A 136 11.94 -13.90 -9.53
N VAL A 137 11.30 -12.78 -9.83
CA VAL A 137 10.02 -12.70 -10.54
C VAL A 137 10.03 -11.54 -11.53
N ASP A 138 9.13 -11.59 -12.51
CA ASP A 138 9.01 -10.52 -13.49
C ASP A 138 8.44 -9.22 -12.90
N GLN A 139 8.51 -8.13 -13.68
CA GLN A 139 8.06 -6.81 -13.23
C GLN A 139 6.56 -6.75 -12.94
N LYS A 140 5.74 -7.56 -13.63
CA LYS A 140 4.29 -7.62 -13.39
C LYS A 140 4.00 -8.22 -12.03
N GLU A 141 4.74 -9.27 -11.67
CA GLU A 141 4.63 -9.91 -10.37
C GLU A 141 5.19 -9.03 -9.24
N VAL A 142 6.31 -8.31 -9.46
CA VAL A 142 6.78 -7.30 -8.51
C VAL A 142 5.69 -6.25 -8.25
N ALA A 143 5.11 -5.69 -9.31
CA ALA A 143 4.06 -4.68 -9.19
C ALA A 143 2.80 -5.22 -8.51
N ARG A 144 2.49 -6.52 -8.68
CA ARG A 144 1.40 -7.18 -7.96
C ARG A 144 1.72 -7.29 -6.47
N LEU A 145 2.87 -7.84 -6.11
CA LEU A 145 3.29 -8.06 -4.72
C LEU A 145 3.41 -6.75 -3.93
N GLU A 146 3.85 -5.68 -4.59
CA GLU A 146 3.96 -4.34 -3.99
C GLU A 146 2.62 -3.82 -3.44
N GLN A 147 1.49 -4.23 -4.01
CA GLN A 147 0.17 -3.77 -3.54
C GLN A 147 -0.18 -4.26 -2.12
N TYR A 148 0.47 -5.33 -1.66
CA TYR A 148 0.21 -5.99 -0.39
C TYR A 148 1.09 -5.49 0.75
N VAL A 149 2.11 -4.69 0.44
CA VAL A 149 3.18 -4.40 1.38
C VAL A 149 3.50 -2.91 1.43
N PHE A 150 4.16 -2.50 2.51
CA PHE A 150 4.71 -1.16 2.62
C PHE A 150 6.04 -1.17 3.38
N VAL A 151 6.84 -0.13 3.16
CA VAL A 151 7.97 0.21 4.03
C VAL A 151 7.54 1.38 4.91
N PRO A 152 7.74 1.33 6.24
CA PRO A 152 7.37 2.43 7.11
C PRO A 152 8.04 3.75 6.74
N VAL A 153 7.27 4.83 6.86
CA VAL A 153 7.68 6.20 6.55
C VAL A 153 8.34 6.82 7.77
N ASN A 154 9.63 7.14 7.68
CA ASN A 154 10.31 7.89 8.74
C ASN A 154 9.76 9.32 8.76
N LEU A 155 8.89 9.64 9.72
CA LEU A 155 8.22 10.93 9.78
C LEU A 155 9.17 12.10 10.00
N ASN A 156 10.39 11.92 10.47
CA ASN A 156 11.32 13.02 10.70
C ASN A 156 12.07 13.44 9.43
N SER A 157 12.21 12.54 8.45
CA SER A 157 13.00 12.78 7.23
C SER A 157 12.24 12.55 5.93
N ALA A 158 11.06 11.93 5.96
CA ALA A 158 10.31 11.57 4.78
C ALA A 158 9.89 12.79 3.93
N SER A 159 9.82 12.57 2.62
CA SER A 159 9.31 13.55 1.67
C SER A 159 7.79 13.72 1.81
N ASP A 160 7.26 14.80 1.23
CA ASP A 160 5.82 15.03 1.16
C ASP A 160 5.11 13.92 0.37
N ALA A 161 5.77 13.40 -0.68
CA ALA A 161 5.24 12.30 -1.50
C ALA A 161 5.16 10.98 -0.71
N ASP A 162 6.13 10.69 0.15
CA ASP A 162 6.11 9.52 1.02
C ASP A 162 4.99 9.61 2.05
N ILE A 163 4.82 10.77 2.68
CA ILE A 163 3.72 10.97 3.64
C ILE A 163 2.36 10.85 2.93
N LEU A 164 2.18 11.50 1.78
CA LEU A 164 0.93 11.44 1.02
C LEU A 164 0.61 10.04 0.48
N SER A 165 1.58 9.13 0.47
CA SER A 165 1.36 7.76 0.07
C SER A 165 0.66 6.92 1.14
N ILE A 166 0.67 7.35 2.40
CA ILE A 166 -0.02 6.67 3.49
C ILE A 166 -1.55 6.74 3.24
N PRO A 167 -2.27 5.60 3.19
CA PRO A 167 -3.71 5.58 2.96
C PRO A 167 -4.45 6.51 3.93
N GLY A 168 -5.32 7.36 3.40
CA GLY A 168 -6.10 8.34 4.18
C GLY A 168 -5.36 9.64 4.51
N THR A 169 -4.08 9.77 4.14
CA THR A 169 -3.30 10.97 4.40
C THR A 169 -3.48 11.99 3.29
N GLY A 170 -4.36 12.96 3.51
CA GLY A 170 -4.51 14.13 2.63
C GLY A 170 -3.55 15.28 2.97
N LYS A 171 -3.62 16.37 2.18
CA LYS A 171 -2.80 17.59 2.38
C LYS A 171 -2.88 18.18 3.79
N ARG A 172 -4.06 18.07 4.44
CA ARG A 172 -4.24 18.50 5.84
C ARG A 172 -3.34 17.70 6.76
N MET A 173 -3.44 16.37 6.74
CA MET A 173 -2.66 15.49 7.61
C MET A 173 -1.16 15.55 7.32
N LEU A 174 -0.76 15.71 6.05
CA LEU A 174 0.63 15.99 5.67
C LEU A 174 1.19 17.21 6.42
N ARG A 175 0.45 18.31 6.48
CA ARG A 175 0.87 19.52 7.19
C ARG A 175 1.01 19.23 8.68
N GLU A 176 0.02 18.58 9.29
CA GLU A 176 0.08 18.26 10.73
C GLU A 176 1.27 17.33 11.05
N PHE A 177 1.58 16.35 10.19
CA PHE A 177 2.76 15.50 10.35
C PHE A 177 4.05 16.32 10.35
N LYS A 178 4.17 17.32 9.48
CA LYS A 178 5.37 18.16 9.35
C LYS A 178 5.51 19.17 10.48
N GLU A 179 4.41 19.72 10.99
CA GLU A 179 4.38 20.74 12.04
C GLU A 179 5.12 20.31 13.30
N TYR A 180 4.99 19.03 13.68
CA TYR A 180 5.58 18.51 14.93
C TYR A 180 6.93 17.80 14.73
N ARG A 181 7.57 17.95 13.57
CA ARG A 181 8.93 17.43 13.37
C ARG A 181 9.94 18.26 14.18
N PRO A 182 10.98 17.63 14.77
CA PRO A 182 11.14 16.19 14.89
C PRO A 182 10.26 15.62 16.01
N TYR A 183 9.65 14.47 15.74
CA TYR A 183 9.06 13.63 16.77
C TYR A 183 10.17 12.92 17.52
N THR A 184 10.15 13.04 18.85
CA THR A 184 11.13 12.42 19.75
C THR A 184 10.77 10.97 20.06
N ASN A 185 9.47 10.66 20.14
CA ASN A 185 8.97 9.32 20.43
C ASN A 185 7.51 9.15 19.99
N ILE A 186 7.03 7.91 19.99
CA ILE A 186 5.69 7.57 19.53
C ILE A 186 4.59 8.14 20.45
N ALA A 187 4.87 8.42 21.72
CA ALA A 187 3.92 9.06 22.61
C ALA A 187 3.66 10.51 22.22
N GLN A 188 4.70 11.24 21.75
CA GLN A 188 4.54 12.55 21.13
C GLN A 188 3.68 12.46 19.86
N PHE A 189 3.96 11.50 18.97
CA PHE A 189 3.13 11.28 17.77
C PHE A 189 1.65 11.10 18.13
N ARG A 190 1.33 10.18 19.05
CA ARG A 190 -0.04 9.91 19.49
C ARG A 190 -0.70 11.14 20.09
N LYS A 191 0.02 11.91 20.90
CA LYS A 191 -0.47 13.14 21.54
C LYS A 191 -0.79 14.22 20.50
N GLU A 192 0.15 14.51 19.60
CA GLU A 192 0.02 15.62 18.66
C GLU A 192 -0.98 15.29 17.54
N ILE A 193 -0.94 14.07 16.99
CA ILE A 193 -1.89 13.65 15.94
C ILE A 193 -3.29 13.40 16.49
N GLY A 194 -3.40 12.94 17.74
CA GLY A 194 -4.68 12.77 18.43
C GLY A 194 -5.48 14.06 18.66
N LYS A 195 -4.90 15.24 18.39
CA LYS A 195 -5.64 16.52 18.36
C LYS A 195 -6.52 16.67 17.12
N TYR A 196 -6.24 15.91 16.05
CA TYR A 196 -6.86 16.10 14.73
C TYR A 196 -7.74 14.93 14.30
N VAL A 197 -7.47 13.74 14.83
CA VAL A 197 -8.19 12.51 14.51
C VAL A 197 -8.42 11.69 15.77
N ASP A 198 -9.38 10.78 15.71
CA ASP A 198 -9.70 9.93 16.85
C ASP A 198 -8.61 8.88 17.13
N LYS A 199 -8.76 8.19 18.27
CA LYS A 199 -7.79 7.18 18.73
C LYS A 199 -7.63 6.01 17.75
N LYS A 200 -8.71 5.63 17.04
CA LYS A 200 -8.67 4.53 16.07
C LYS A 200 -7.82 4.93 14.87
N GLU A 201 -8.01 6.15 14.38
CA GLU A 201 -7.25 6.68 13.27
C GLU A 201 -5.79 6.94 13.64
N VAL A 202 -5.50 7.41 14.85
CA VAL A 202 -4.11 7.49 15.37
C VAL A 202 -3.44 6.12 15.31
N ALA A 203 -4.10 5.07 15.83
CA ALA A 203 -3.55 3.72 15.83
C ALA A 203 -3.32 3.19 14.40
N ARG A 204 -4.23 3.50 13.46
CA ARG A 204 -4.08 3.11 12.05
C ARG A 204 -2.88 3.79 11.40
N LEU A 205 -2.74 5.11 11.58
CA LEU A 205 -1.63 5.89 11.02
C LEU A 205 -0.27 5.48 11.60
N GLU A 206 -0.24 5.17 12.90
CA GLU A 206 0.98 4.74 13.61
C GLU A 206 1.68 3.55 12.94
N ARG A 207 0.90 2.63 12.35
CA ARG A 207 1.43 1.43 11.69
C ARG A 207 2.32 1.75 10.50
N TYR A 208 2.11 2.89 9.84
CA TYR A 208 2.79 3.26 8.62
C TYR A 208 4.06 4.07 8.87
N VAL A 209 4.40 4.38 10.13
CA VAL A 209 5.43 5.38 10.43
C VAL A 209 6.52 4.86 11.35
N THR A 210 7.72 5.40 11.18
CA THR A 210 8.83 5.33 12.16
C THR A 210 9.32 6.74 12.46
N LEU A 211 10.16 6.89 13.49
CA LEU A 211 10.70 8.19 13.91
C LEU A 211 12.23 8.25 13.81
N ASN A 212 12.87 7.15 13.39
CA ASN A 212 14.30 6.93 13.35
C ASN A 212 14.74 6.24 12.06
#